data_AF-A0A2Z5A4T4-F1
#
_entry.id   AF-A0A2Z5A4T4-F1
#
_cell.length_a   1.000
_cell.length_b   1.000
_cell.length_c   1.000
_cell.angle_alpha   90.00
_cell.angle_beta   90.00
_cell.angle_gamma   90.00
#
_symmetry.space_group_name_H-M   'P 1'
#
loop_
_entity.id
_entity.type
_entity.pdbx_description
1 polymer ?
#
loop_
_entity_poly.entity_id
_entity_poly.type
_entity_poly.pdbx_seq_one_letter_code
_entity_poly.pdbx_strand_id
1 'polypeptide(L)'
;DQGFPVLDLTDNELAKLHIRHTVGGHAARVGQEQVFRFEFPERPGALFDFLEKLGGRWNISMFHYRNHGAADGRVFAGLEASQAERPELLATLDAIGYRYWDETENPAYRLFLG
;
A
#
# COMPACT_ATOMS: atom_id res chain seq x y z
N ASP A 1 33.42 12.68 -13.90
CA ASP A 1 32.82 11.40 -13.46
C ASP A 1 31.41 11.61 -12.94
N GLN A 2 30.42 11.51 -13.82
CA GLN A 2 29.01 11.45 -13.39
C GLN A 2 28.65 9.96 -13.32
N GLY A 3 28.85 9.35 -12.15
CA GLY A 3 28.45 7.97 -11.91
C GLY A 3 26.93 7.81 -12.01
N PHE A 4 26.47 6.65 -12.44
CA PHE A 4 25.05 6.31 -12.38
C PHE A 4 24.67 6.05 -10.91
N PRO A 5 23.75 6.81 -10.31
CA PRO A 5 23.32 6.56 -8.94
C PRO A 5 22.59 5.22 -8.87
N VAL A 6 22.97 4.37 -7.91
CA VAL A 6 22.34 3.08 -7.65
C VAL A 6 21.63 3.17 -6.30
N LEU A 7 20.38 2.69 -6.25
CA LEU A 7 19.67 2.48 -5.01
C LEU A 7 19.52 0.98 -4.75
N ASP A 8 20.01 0.53 -3.59
CA ASP A 8 19.86 -0.85 -3.16
C ASP A 8 18.46 -1.08 -2.56
N LEU A 9 17.71 -2.01 -3.15
CA LEU A 9 16.37 -2.43 -2.71
C LEU A 9 16.35 -3.89 -2.24
N THR A 10 17.53 -4.48 -1.97
CA THR A 10 17.68 -5.89 -1.60
C THR A 10 16.84 -6.28 -0.39
N ASP A 11 16.59 -5.37 0.55
CA ASP A 11 15.77 -5.61 1.75
C ASP A 11 14.42 -4.89 1.75
N ASN A 12 14.00 -4.37 0.60
CA ASN A 12 12.73 -3.66 0.48
C ASN A 12 11.57 -4.64 0.23
N GLU A 13 10.83 -4.96 1.30
CA GLU A 13 9.71 -5.91 1.22
C GLU A 13 8.60 -5.46 0.27
N LEU A 14 8.32 -4.16 0.21
CA LEU A 14 7.34 -3.63 -0.73
C LEU A 14 7.76 -3.89 -2.19
N ALA A 15 9.03 -3.67 -2.51
CA ALA A 15 9.58 -3.94 -3.84
C ALA A 15 9.48 -5.42 -4.22
N LYS A 16 9.87 -6.31 -3.29
CA LYS A 16 9.89 -7.77 -3.51
C LYS A 16 8.49 -8.37 -3.69
N LEU A 17 7.55 -7.94 -2.85
CA LEU A 17 6.26 -8.60 -2.69
C LEU A 17 5.17 -8.00 -3.58
N HIS A 18 5.19 -6.68 -3.76
CA HIS A 18 4.13 -5.95 -4.46
C HIS A 18 4.64 -5.30 -5.74
N ILE A 19 5.58 -4.34 -5.67
CA ILE A 19 5.87 -3.46 -6.83
C ILE A 19 6.30 -4.25 -8.07
N ARG A 20 7.21 -5.23 -7.94
CA ARG A 20 7.67 -6.01 -9.10
C ARG A 20 6.58 -6.85 -9.79
N HIS A 21 5.43 -7.03 -9.15
CA HIS A 21 4.26 -7.78 -9.67
C HIS A 21 3.06 -6.86 -9.90
N THR A 22 3.15 -5.58 -9.53
CA THR A 22 2.08 -4.62 -9.72
C THR A 22 2.08 -4.19 -11.17
N VAL A 23 0.98 -4.42 -11.88
CA VAL A 23 0.78 -3.89 -13.22
C VAL A 23 0.38 -2.42 -13.09
N GLY A 24 1.20 -1.51 -13.59
CA GLY A 24 0.97 -0.07 -13.47
C GLY A 24 2.23 0.76 -13.70
N GLY A 25 2.22 1.97 -13.16
CA GLY A 25 3.29 2.96 -13.23
C GLY A 25 2.80 4.28 -12.63
N HIS A 26 3.62 5.32 -12.75
CA HIS A 26 3.29 6.68 -12.30
C HIS A 26 1.93 7.17 -12.82
N ALA A 27 1.09 7.66 -11.90
CA ALA A 27 -0.25 8.13 -12.22
C ALA A 27 -0.37 9.66 -12.09
N ALA A 28 -0.26 10.37 -13.22
CA ALA A 28 -0.22 11.85 -13.27
C ALA A 28 -1.48 12.58 -12.73
N ARG A 29 -2.55 11.85 -12.40
CA ARG A 29 -3.84 12.41 -11.96
C ARG A 29 -4.25 11.99 -10.56
N VAL A 30 -3.47 11.14 -9.89
CA VAL A 30 -3.76 10.78 -8.50
C VAL A 30 -3.34 11.95 -7.63
N GLY A 31 -4.20 12.34 -6.70
CA GLY A 31 -4.00 13.48 -5.81
C GLY A 31 -2.93 13.21 -4.75
N GLN A 32 -3.23 13.63 -3.50
CA GLN A 32 -2.38 13.27 -2.36
C GLN A 32 -2.62 11.79 -2.02
N GLU A 33 -1.81 10.91 -2.59
CA GLU A 33 -1.87 9.49 -2.30
C GLU A 33 -1.15 9.18 -0.99
N GLN A 34 -1.84 8.50 -0.08
CA GLN A 34 -1.28 7.89 1.12
C GLN A 34 -1.23 6.38 0.89
N VAL A 35 -0.06 5.79 1.06
CA VAL A 35 0.17 4.42 0.62
C VAL A 35 0.52 3.53 1.79
N PHE A 36 -0.16 2.39 1.87
CA PHE A 36 -0.05 1.46 2.98
C PHE A 36 0.08 0.02 2.52
N ARG A 37 0.83 -0.75 3.29
CA ARG A 37 0.84 -2.22 3.21
C ARG A 37 0.10 -2.79 4.41
N PHE A 38 -0.68 -3.84 4.20
CA PHE A 38 -1.49 -4.50 5.22
C PHE A 38 -1.20 -5.99 5.26
N GLU A 39 -1.30 -6.55 6.47
CA GLU A 39 -1.28 -7.98 6.74
C GLU A 39 -2.50 -8.34 7.60
N PHE A 40 -3.25 -9.34 7.16
CA PHE A 40 -4.40 -9.86 7.88
C PHE A 40 -4.52 -11.38 7.75
N PRO A 41 -5.13 -12.07 8.73
CA PRO A 41 -5.34 -13.51 8.64
C PRO A 41 -6.19 -13.86 7.42
N GLU A 42 -5.65 -14.72 6.57
CA GLU A 42 -6.31 -15.20 5.37
C GLU A 42 -7.42 -16.18 5.73
N ARG A 43 -8.64 -15.88 5.28
CA ARG A 43 -9.83 -16.72 5.43
C ARG A 43 -10.84 -16.37 4.34
N PRO A 44 -11.78 -17.28 3.99
CA PRO A 44 -12.84 -16.94 3.05
C PRO A 44 -13.55 -15.64 3.45
N GLY A 45 -13.57 -14.67 2.54
CA GLY A 45 -14.18 -13.35 2.75
C GLY A 45 -13.26 -12.27 3.36
N ALA A 46 -12.03 -12.59 3.78
CA ALA A 46 -11.15 -11.63 4.49
C ALA A 46 -10.89 -10.33 3.72
N LEU A 47 -10.67 -10.43 2.40
CA LEU A 47 -10.46 -9.25 1.54
C LEU A 47 -11.72 -8.37 1.47
N PHE A 48 -12.90 -8.98 1.36
CA PHE A 48 -14.16 -8.25 1.32
C PHE A 48 -14.42 -7.55 2.65
N ASP A 49 -14.25 -8.26 3.78
CA ASP A 49 -14.35 -7.68 5.12
C ASP A 49 -13.37 -6.50 5.30
N PHE A 50 -12.16 -6.61 4.74
CA PHE A 50 -11.17 -5.53 4.77
C PHE A 50 -11.66 -4.29 4.02
N LEU A 51 -12.15 -4.46 2.79
CA LEU A 51 -12.66 -3.34 1.98
C LEU A 51 -13.89 -2.69 2.62
N GLU A 52 -14.81 -3.48 3.19
CA GLU A 52 -15.97 -2.94 3.92
C GLU A 52 -15.55 -2.11 5.13
N LYS A 53 -14.55 -2.58 5.88
CA LYS A 53 -14.01 -1.87 7.06
C LYS A 53 -13.22 -0.62 6.70
N LEU A 54 -12.44 -0.65 5.61
CA LEU A 54 -11.72 0.51 5.09
C LEU A 54 -12.68 1.62 4.64
N GLY A 55 -13.90 1.22 4.28
CA GLY A 55 -15.03 2.11 4.02
C GLY A 55 -14.97 2.80 2.67
N GLY A 56 -16.03 3.53 2.33
CA GLY A 56 -16.16 4.28 1.08
C GLY A 56 -15.71 5.74 1.16
N ARG A 57 -15.00 6.13 2.23
CA ARG A 57 -14.65 7.54 2.48
C ARG A 57 -13.48 8.02 1.61
N TRP A 58 -12.46 7.19 1.48
CA TRP A 58 -11.29 7.48 0.64
C TRP A 58 -11.34 6.64 -0.61
N ASN A 59 -11.01 7.25 -1.74
CA ASN A 59 -10.92 6.52 -3.00
C ASN A 59 -9.66 5.63 -2.98
N ILE A 60 -9.81 4.39 -3.42
CA ILE A 60 -8.68 3.47 -3.59
C ILE A 60 -8.11 3.68 -4.99
N SER A 61 -7.00 4.39 -5.10
CA SER A 61 -6.32 4.70 -6.36
C SER A 61 -5.44 3.54 -6.85
N MET A 62 -4.93 2.73 -5.93
CA MET A 62 -4.08 1.58 -6.22
C MET A 62 -4.42 0.42 -5.29
N PHE A 63 -4.44 -0.80 -5.83
CA PHE A 63 -4.69 -2.00 -5.03
C PHE A 63 -3.96 -3.21 -5.61
N HIS A 64 -3.09 -3.83 -4.80
CA HIS A 64 -2.42 -5.08 -5.13
C HIS A 64 -2.54 -6.06 -3.96
N TYR A 65 -3.30 -7.13 -4.16
CA TYR A 65 -3.48 -8.21 -3.20
C TYR A 65 -2.66 -9.44 -3.61
N ARG A 66 -2.06 -10.08 -2.60
CA ARG A 66 -1.38 -11.37 -2.79
C ARG A 66 -1.65 -12.28 -1.60
N ASN A 67 -2.19 -13.45 -1.89
CA ASN A 67 -2.20 -14.56 -0.96
C ASN A 67 -0.80 -15.19 -0.93
N HIS A 68 -0.15 -15.20 0.23
CA HIS A 68 1.20 -15.75 0.35
C HIS A 68 1.19 -17.21 0.84
N GLY A 69 0.19 -18.03 0.50
CA GLY A 69 0.20 -19.49 0.74
C GLY A 69 0.33 -19.95 2.21
N ALA A 70 0.51 -19.00 3.12
CA ALA A 70 0.50 -19.07 4.56
C ALA A 70 -0.81 -18.43 5.04
N ALA A 71 -1.09 -18.57 6.33
CA ALA A 71 -2.33 -18.12 6.95
C ALA A 71 -2.57 -16.59 6.92
N ASP A 72 -1.77 -15.81 6.17
CA ASP A 72 -1.80 -14.35 6.12
C ASP A 72 -1.92 -13.83 4.67
N GLY A 73 -2.91 -12.98 4.43
CA GLY A 73 -3.10 -12.21 3.21
C GLY A 73 -2.34 -10.88 3.29
N ARG A 74 -1.77 -10.46 2.16
CA ARG A 74 -1.04 -9.17 2.05
C ARG A 74 -1.71 -8.26 1.04
N VAL A 75 -1.92 -7.01 1.44
CA VAL A 75 -2.46 -5.95 0.57
C VAL A 75 -1.48 -4.80 0.52
N PHE A 76 -1.31 -4.22 -0.65
CA PHE A 76 -0.70 -2.91 -0.84
C PHE A 76 -1.73 -2.02 -1.50
N ALA A 77 -2.06 -0.89 -0.87
CA ALA A 77 -3.11 0.00 -1.34
C ALA A 77 -2.66 1.47 -1.27
N GLY A 78 -3.04 2.23 -2.30
CA GLY A 78 -3.00 3.68 -2.33
C GLY A 78 -4.39 4.24 -2.04
N LEU A 79 -4.46 5.22 -1.16
CA LEU A 79 -5.68 5.90 -0.75
C LEU A 79 -5.54 7.39 -1.07
N GLU A 80 -6.51 7.93 -1.79
CA GLU A 80 -6.58 9.37 -2.03
C GLU A 80 -7.12 10.05 -0.78
N ALA A 81 -6.21 10.59 0.02
CA ALA A 81 -6.50 11.28 1.26
C ALA A 81 -5.57 12.48 1.41
N SER A 82 -6.14 13.65 1.63
CA SER A 82 -5.33 14.85 1.86
C SER A 82 -4.51 14.72 3.16
N GLN A 83 -3.43 15.49 3.25
CA GLN A 83 -2.59 15.54 4.45
C GLN A 83 -3.39 15.96 5.70
N ALA A 84 -4.45 16.74 5.52
CA ALA A 84 -5.36 17.13 6.60
C ALA A 84 -6.23 15.96 7.10
N GLU A 85 -6.54 14.99 6.23
CA GLU A 85 -7.31 13.78 6.56
C GLU A 85 -6.45 12.65 7.12
N ARG A 86 -5.13 12.71 6.94
CA ARG A 86 -4.19 11.66 7.40
C ARG A 86 -4.37 11.25 8.87
N PRO A 87 -4.58 12.15 9.85
CA PRO A 87 -4.82 11.74 11.23
C PRO A 87 -6.07 10.87 11.40
N GLU A 88 -7.14 11.20 10.67
CA GLU A 88 -8.39 10.44 10.72
C GLU A 88 -8.28 9.11 9.97
N LEU A 89 -7.52 9.09 8.86
CA LEU A 89 -7.19 7.87 8.15
C LEU A 89 -6.45 6.88 9.07
N LEU A 90 -5.38 7.32 9.73
CA LEU A 90 -4.62 6.47 10.65
C LEU A 90 -5.49 5.97 11.81
N ALA A 91 -6.33 6.84 12.41
CA ALA A 91 -7.26 6.43 13.45
C ALA A 91 -8.25 5.36 12.97
N THR A 92 -8.68 5.44 11.70
CA THR A 92 -9.53 4.43 11.08
C THR A 92 -8.78 3.12 10.90
N LEU A 93 -7.56 3.15 10.34
CA LEU A 93 -6.73 1.95 10.16
C LEU A 93 -6.43 1.25 11.49
N ASP A 94 -6.15 2.01 12.56
CA ASP A 94 -5.96 1.48 13.91
C ASP A 94 -7.23 0.80 14.43
N ALA A 95 -8.41 1.38 14.19
CA ALA A 95 -9.69 0.80 14.60
C ALA A 95 -10.05 -0.48 13.83
N ILE A 96 -9.60 -0.62 12.57
CA ILE A 96 -9.76 -1.86 11.77
C ILE A 96 -9.00 -3.03 12.42
N GLY A 97 -7.87 -2.74 13.06
CA GLY A 97 -7.10 -3.68 13.87
C GLY A 97 -6.24 -4.66 13.09
N TYR A 98 -6.04 -4.46 11.79
CA TYR A 98 -5.06 -5.21 11.01
C TYR A 98 -3.68 -4.57 11.09
N ARG A 99 -2.65 -5.38 10.94
CA ARG A 99 -1.28 -4.87 10.92
C ARG A 99 -1.06 -4.10 9.62
N TYR A 100 -0.50 -2.90 9.71
CA TYR A 100 -0.16 -2.12 8.54
C TYR A 100 1.17 -1.38 8.69
N TRP A 101 1.69 -0.91 7.55
CA TRP A 101 2.87 -0.06 7.44
C TRP A 101 2.56 1.11 6.53
N ASP A 102 2.99 2.30 6.93
CA ASP A 102 3.04 3.46 6.04
C ASP A 102 4.22 3.29 5.09
N GLU A 103 3.91 3.25 3.80
CA GLU A 103 4.86 3.06 2.71
C GLU A 103 4.91 4.30 1.79
N THR A 104 4.28 5.41 2.17
CA THR A 104 4.18 6.65 1.37
C THR A 104 5.56 7.23 1.04
N GLU A 105 6.49 7.10 1.98
CA GLU A 105 7.88 7.56 1.82
C GLU A 105 8.82 6.46 1.29
N ASN A 106 8.31 5.27 1.00
CA ASN A 106 9.14 4.15 0.57
C ASN A 106 9.79 4.48 -0.79
N PRO A 107 11.13 4.39 -0.91
CA PRO A 107 11.80 4.81 -2.12
C PRO A 107 11.43 3.94 -3.33
N ALA A 108 11.11 2.66 -3.14
CA ALA A 108 10.66 1.80 -4.24
C ALA A 108 9.31 2.28 -4.79
N TYR A 109 8.38 2.68 -3.92
CA TYR A 109 7.10 3.24 -4.37
C TYR A 109 7.32 4.53 -5.18
N ARG A 110 8.12 5.47 -4.66
CA ARG A 110 8.45 6.73 -5.35
C ARG A 110 9.21 6.57 -6.68
N LEU A 111 10.00 5.50 -6.81
CA LEU A 111 10.74 5.26 -8.05
C LEU A 111 9.82 4.77 -9.18
N PHE A 112 8.83 3.93 -8.84
CA PHE A 112 8.09 3.16 -9.84
C PHE A 112 6.62 3.57 -10.00
N LEU A 113 5.99 4.16 -8.97
CA LEU A 113 4.54 4.33 -8.90
C LEU A 113 4.08 5.73 -8.43
N GLY A 114 4.81 6.36 -7.50
CA GLY A 114 4.43 7.64 -6.86
C GLY A 114 5.18 8.87 -7.34
#